data_AF-A0A1W1XKV2-F1
#
_entry.id   AF-A0A1W1XKV2-F1
#
_cell.length_a   1.000
_cell.length_b   1.000
_cell.length_c   1.000
_cell.angle_alpha   90.00
_cell.angle_beta   90.00
_cell.angle_gamma   90.00
#
_symmetry.space_group_name_H-M   'P 1'
#
loop_
_entity.id
_entity.type
_entity.pdbx_description
1 polymer ?
#
loop_
_entity_poly.entity_id
_entity_poly.type
_entity_poly.pdbx_seq_one_letter_code
_entity_poly.pdbx_strand_id
1 'polypeptide(L)'
;MIETIFIAILAAKIKKYKIKPLFKSWTVYPMLVMAFLYIILEFMIFKGVYSPVKYSSQFKLLLLLSVFILVVKYNLYINSIIGSVFVLLGSLCNYVAMKSNGGKMPVFISLSKFTGYAKADIFSKVNDIHMLGTSTTKFKFLTDIFDVGYSIMSIGDILIRVFVFIIIYKAIECINVKENDFYTM
;
A
#
# COMPACT_ATOMS: atom_id res chain seq x y z
N MET A 1 3.48 1.41 -1.13
CA MET A 1 2.95 1.17 0.24
C MET A 1 3.90 1.68 1.32
N ILE A 2 5.15 1.99 1.00
CA ILE A 2 6.12 2.52 1.96
C ILE A 2 5.77 3.92 2.45
N GLU A 3 5.17 4.72 1.57
CA GLU A 3 4.63 6.06 1.85
C GLU A 3 3.66 5.99 3.03
N THR A 4 2.82 4.95 3.06
CA THR A 4 1.85 4.70 4.12
C THR A 4 2.53 4.42 5.46
N ILE A 5 3.62 3.64 5.47
CA ILE A 5 4.41 3.37 6.68
C ILE A 5 5.00 4.68 7.21
N PHE A 6 5.59 5.50 6.34
CA PHE A 6 6.13 6.81 6.72
C PHE A 6 5.05 7.76 7.24
N ILE A 7 3.88 7.83 6.58
CA ILE A 7 2.75 8.66 7.02
C ILE A 7 2.23 8.20 8.39
N ALA A 8 2.15 6.89 8.64
CA ALA A 8 1.75 6.35 9.95
C ALA A 8 2.74 6.73 11.07
N ILE A 9 4.05 6.61 10.79
CA ILE A 9 5.11 7.01 11.72
C ILE A 9 5.07 8.53 11.98
N LEU A 10 4.88 9.32 10.93
CA LEU A 10 4.77 10.78 11.04
C LEU A 10 3.55 11.19 11.87
N ALA A 11 2.40 10.60 11.61
CA ALA A 11 1.17 10.84 12.38
C ALA A 11 1.36 10.50 13.86
N ALA A 12 2.01 9.37 14.17
CA ALA A 12 2.35 9.00 15.54
C ALA A 12 3.31 10.00 16.20
N LYS A 13 4.29 10.51 15.45
CA LYS A 13 5.24 11.53 15.94
C LYS A 13 4.56 12.87 16.23
N ILE A 14 3.60 13.29 15.41
CA ILE A 14 2.78 14.50 15.65
C ILE A 14 2.02 14.38 16.97
N LYS A 15 1.57 13.16 17.32
CA LYS A 15 0.94 12.84 18.61
C LYS A 15 1.94 12.63 19.76
N LYS A 16 3.23 12.92 19.54
CA LYS A 16 4.33 12.78 20.51
C LYS A 16 4.57 11.35 20.99
N TYR A 17 4.11 10.34 20.26
CA TYR A 17 4.41 8.95 20.58
C TYR A 17 5.89 8.61 20.26
N LYS A 18 6.51 7.83 21.14
CA LYS A 18 7.84 7.25 20.95
C LYS A 18 7.76 6.13 19.91
N ILE A 19 8.52 6.26 18.84
CA ILE A 19 8.55 5.28 17.75
C ILE A 19 9.54 4.14 18.03
N LYS A 20 10.65 4.42 18.72
CA LYS A 20 11.73 3.45 19.01
C LYS A 20 11.23 2.12 19.62
N PRO A 21 10.25 2.11 20.54
CA PRO A 21 9.74 0.87 21.11
C PRO A 21 9.17 -0.12 20.09
N LEU A 22 8.58 0.34 18.97
CA LEU A 22 8.06 -0.53 17.92
C LEU A 22 9.16 -1.43 17.33
N PHE A 23 10.36 -0.87 17.13
CA PHE A 23 11.51 -1.55 16.54
C PHE A 23 12.23 -2.50 17.50
N LYS A 24 11.91 -2.48 18.79
CA LYS A 24 12.43 -3.46 19.75
C LYS A 24 11.73 -4.81 19.64
N SER A 25 10.50 -4.85 19.10
CA SER A 25 9.76 -6.08 18.92
C SER A 25 10.11 -6.75 17.59
N TRP A 26 10.31 -8.06 17.60
CA TRP A 26 10.57 -8.81 16.36
C TRP A 26 9.36 -8.74 15.38
N THR A 27 8.16 -8.47 15.89
CA THR A 27 6.89 -8.54 15.16
C THR A 27 6.74 -7.50 14.05
N VAL A 28 7.54 -6.44 14.04
CA VAL A 28 7.52 -5.42 12.98
C VAL A 28 8.38 -5.81 11.78
N TYR A 29 9.40 -6.66 11.96
CA TYR A 29 10.37 -6.97 10.90
C TYR A 29 9.79 -7.73 9.72
N PRO A 30 8.83 -8.67 9.84
CA PRO A 30 8.19 -9.29 8.69
C PRO A 30 7.61 -8.24 7.72
N MET A 31 6.92 -7.23 8.25
CA MET A 31 6.38 -6.12 7.46
C MET A 31 7.48 -5.27 6.82
N LEU A 32 8.54 -4.94 7.56
CA LEU A 32 9.65 -4.13 7.05
C LEU A 32 10.44 -4.87 5.96
N VAL A 33 10.65 -6.18 6.11
CA VAL A 33 11.29 -7.04 5.10
C VAL A 33 10.44 -7.05 3.83
N MET A 34 9.12 -7.25 3.96
CA MET A 34 8.22 -7.21 2.80
C MET A 34 8.22 -5.84 2.11
N ALA A 35 8.22 -4.75 2.88
CA ALA A 35 8.33 -3.39 2.33
C ALA A 35 9.66 -3.16 1.61
N PHE A 36 10.77 -3.65 2.17
CA PHE A 36 12.09 -3.56 1.55
C PHE A 36 12.18 -4.38 0.25
N LEU A 37 11.68 -5.61 0.24
CA LEU A 37 11.60 -6.42 -0.98
C LEU A 37 10.75 -5.73 -2.05
N TYR A 38 9.66 -5.07 -1.66
CA TYR A 38 8.85 -4.30 -2.61
C TYR A 38 9.61 -3.16 -3.28
N ILE A 39 10.47 -2.44 -2.53
CA ILE A 39 11.36 -1.40 -3.09
C ILE A 39 12.32 -1.99 -4.12
N ILE A 40 12.88 -3.18 -3.86
CA ILE A 40 13.77 -3.86 -4.82
C ILE A 40 13.02 -4.13 -6.13
N LEU A 41 11.76 -4.58 -6.07
CA LEU A 41 10.95 -4.81 -7.27
C LEU A 41 10.68 -3.50 -8.02
N GLU A 42 10.31 -2.43 -7.33
CA GLU A 42 10.11 -1.10 -7.94
C GLU A 42 11.39 -0.59 -8.61
N PHE A 43 12.55 -0.81 -7.99
CA PHE A 43 13.85 -0.46 -8.57
C PHE A 43 14.19 -1.28 -9.83
N MET A 44 13.87 -2.59 -9.84
CA MET A 44 14.03 -3.43 -11.03
C MET A 44 13.16 -2.94 -12.19
N ILE A 45 11.89 -2.58 -11.90
CA ILE A 45 10.96 -2.01 -12.89
C ILE A 45 11.52 -0.68 -13.42
N PHE A 46 12.04 0.18 -12.54
CA PHE A 46 12.68 1.44 -12.90
C PHE A 46 13.90 1.24 -13.82
N LYS A 47 14.66 0.16 -13.64
CA LYS A 47 15.76 -0.23 -14.53
C LYS A 47 15.31 -0.90 -15.84
N GLY A 48 14.01 -1.03 -16.08
CA GLY A 48 13.44 -1.62 -17.29
C GLY A 48 13.28 -3.14 -17.26
N VAL A 49 13.45 -3.77 -16.09
CA VAL A 49 13.22 -5.22 -15.92
C VAL A 49 11.79 -5.43 -15.43
N TYR A 50 10.88 -5.78 -16.36
CA TYR A 50 9.43 -5.88 -16.07
C TYR A 50 8.94 -7.27 -15.65
N SER A 51 9.80 -8.30 -15.66
CA SER A 51 9.45 -9.66 -15.17
C SER A 51 8.82 -9.68 -13.77
N PRO A 52 9.24 -8.83 -12.81
CA PRO A 52 8.64 -8.75 -11.48
C PRO A 52 7.19 -8.26 -11.41
N VAL A 53 6.70 -7.53 -12.42
CA VAL A 53 5.37 -6.89 -12.40
C VAL A 53 4.25 -7.92 -12.18
N LYS A 54 4.40 -9.13 -12.74
CA LYS A 54 3.45 -10.24 -12.59
C LYS A 54 3.27 -10.75 -11.15
N TYR A 55 4.21 -10.43 -10.26
CA TYR A 55 4.18 -10.80 -8.85
C TYR A 55 3.67 -9.67 -7.95
N SER A 56 3.37 -8.50 -8.50
CA SER A 56 3.00 -7.30 -7.71
C SER A 56 1.79 -7.54 -6.80
N SER A 57 0.79 -8.29 -7.27
CA SER A 57 -0.42 -8.64 -6.51
C SER A 57 -0.09 -9.53 -5.30
N GLN A 58 0.75 -10.55 -5.50
CA GLN A 58 1.20 -11.47 -4.47
C GLN A 58 2.03 -10.73 -3.41
N PHE A 59 2.88 -9.78 -3.81
CA PHE A 59 3.63 -8.94 -2.88
C PHE A 59 2.72 -8.03 -2.06
N LYS A 60 1.71 -7.40 -2.67
CA LYS A 60 0.70 -6.61 -1.93
C LYS A 60 -0.01 -7.47 -0.88
N LEU A 61 -0.43 -8.69 -1.24
CA LEU A 61 -1.08 -9.64 -0.31
C LEU A 61 -0.15 -10.05 0.84
N LEU A 62 1.09 -10.45 0.53
CA LEU A 62 2.08 -10.85 1.54
C LEU A 62 2.40 -9.71 2.52
N LEU A 63 2.48 -8.47 2.01
CA LEU A 63 2.66 -7.29 2.87
C LEU A 63 1.44 -7.09 3.79
N LEU A 64 0.21 -7.21 3.30
CA LEU A 64 -1.00 -7.14 4.14
C LEU A 64 -1.02 -8.23 5.23
N LEU A 65 -0.66 -9.47 4.87
CA LEU A 65 -0.57 -10.58 5.82
C LEU A 65 0.52 -10.35 6.87
N SER A 66 1.66 -9.78 6.49
CA SER A 66 2.73 -9.46 7.45
C SER A 66 2.31 -8.41 8.49
N VAL A 67 1.46 -7.46 8.10
CA VAL A 67 0.87 -6.45 9.01
C VAL A 67 -0.05 -7.10 10.04
N PHE A 68 -0.68 -8.23 9.71
CA PHE A 68 -1.57 -8.96 10.62
C PHE A 68 -0.87 -9.48 11.88
N ILE A 69 0.45 -9.70 11.82
CA ILE A 69 1.26 -10.09 12.99
C ILE A 69 1.18 -9.02 14.09
N LEU A 70 1.14 -7.73 13.72
CA LEU A 70 0.96 -6.63 14.66
C LEU A 70 -0.44 -6.62 15.27
N VAL A 71 -1.46 -7.02 14.50
CA VAL A 71 -2.84 -7.10 14.98
C VAL A 71 -2.93 -8.08 16.15
N VAL A 72 -2.38 -9.28 15.98
CA VAL A 72 -2.39 -10.33 17.01
C VAL A 72 -1.55 -9.90 18.21
N LYS A 73 -0.32 -9.40 17.99
CA LYS A 73 0.59 -9.02 19.09
C LYS A 73 0.01 -7.92 20.00
N TYR A 74 -0.66 -6.93 19.42
CA TYR A 74 -1.16 -5.76 20.14
C TYR A 74 -2.69 -5.78 20.34
N ASN A 75 -3.35 -6.90 20.08
CA ASN A 75 -4.80 -7.09 20.23
C ASN A 75 -5.63 -6.01 19.48
N LEU A 76 -5.22 -5.65 18.27
CA LEU A 76 -5.83 -4.54 17.50
C LEU A 76 -7.10 -4.97 16.73
N TYR A 77 -7.89 -5.90 17.27
CA TYR A 77 -8.99 -6.56 16.54
C TYR A 77 -10.02 -5.58 16.00
N ILE A 78 -10.52 -4.66 16.83
CA ILE A 78 -11.49 -3.64 16.39
C ILE A 78 -10.90 -2.73 15.31
N ASN A 79 -9.66 -2.28 15.48
CA ASN A 79 -8.97 -1.48 14.46
C ASN A 79 -8.76 -2.26 13.16
N SER A 80 -8.53 -3.58 13.24
CA SER A 80 -8.40 -4.44 12.07
C SER A 80 -9.72 -4.67 11.34
N ILE A 81 -10.85 -4.73 12.05
CA ILE A 81 -12.19 -4.78 11.45
C ILE A 81 -12.51 -3.46 10.74
N ILE A 82 -12.24 -2.33 11.38
CA ILE A 82 -12.41 -1.01 10.74
C ILE A 82 -11.54 -0.92 9.49
N GLY A 83 -10.27 -1.28 9.60
CA GLY A 83 -9.36 -1.27 8.48
C GLY A 83 -9.76 -2.24 7.36
N SER A 84 -10.30 -3.42 7.68
CA SER A 84 -10.72 -4.39 6.65
C SER A 84 -11.92 -3.89 5.84
N VAL A 85 -12.79 -3.06 6.41
CA VAL A 85 -13.84 -2.35 5.66
C VAL A 85 -13.21 -1.48 4.56
N PHE A 86 -12.12 -0.76 4.84
CA PHE A 86 -11.41 0.01 3.81
C PHE A 86 -10.77 -0.87 2.74
N VAL A 87 -10.24 -2.05 3.11
CA VAL A 87 -9.73 -3.03 2.13
C VAL A 87 -10.85 -3.52 1.22
N LEU A 88 -12.01 -3.86 1.78
CA LEU A 88 -13.18 -4.32 1.03
C LEU A 88 -13.69 -3.24 0.07
N LEU A 89 -13.89 -2.01 0.58
CA LEU A 89 -14.33 -0.87 -0.24
C LEU A 89 -13.32 -0.57 -1.36
N GLY A 90 -12.03 -0.53 -1.04
CA GLY A 90 -11.00 -0.28 -2.05
C GLY A 90 -10.92 -1.38 -3.11
N SER A 91 -11.04 -2.64 -2.70
CA SER A 91 -11.09 -3.78 -3.63
C SER A 91 -12.33 -3.73 -4.52
N LEU A 92 -13.49 -3.33 -3.96
CA LEU A 92 -14.72 -3.16 -4.72
C LEU A 92 -14.61 -2.03 -5.75
N CYS A 93 -14.00 -0.89 -5.39
CA CYS A 93 -13.71 0.20 -6.33
C CYS A 93 -12.86 -0.29 -7.51
N ASN A 94 -11.78 -1.01 -7.23
CA ASN A 94 -10.90 -1.58 -8.27
C ASN A 94 -11.65 -2.60 -9.13
N TYR A 95 -12.45 -3.47 -8.52
CA TYR A 95 -13.26 -4.45 -9.24
C TYR A 95 -14.26 -3.79 -10.20
N VAL A 96 -14.97 -2.75 -9.75
CA VAL A 96 -15.92 -2.00 -10.60
C VAL A 96 -15.20 -1.34 -11.76
N ALA A 97 -14.04 -0.74 -11.51
CA ALA A 97 -13.22 -0.12 -12.55
C ALA A 97 -12.79 -1.16 -13.60
N MET A 98 -12.24 -2.29 -13.18
CA MET A 98 -11.79 -3.35 -14.09
C MET A 98 -12.95 -3.98 -14.87
N LYS A 99 -14.04 -4.37 -14.19
CA LYS A 99 -15.21 -4.99 -14.83
C LYS A 99 -15.82 -4.09 -15.90
N SER A 100 -15.85 -2.78 -15.65
CA SER A 100 -16.39 -1.81 -16.59
C SER A 100 -15.50 -1.57 -17.82
N ASN A 101 -14.23 -1.96 -17.76
CA ASN A 101 -13.23 -1.77 -18.82
C ASN A 101 -12.70 -3.11 -19.35
N GLY A 102 -13.57 -4.12 -19.48
CA GLY A 102 -13.21 -5.40 -20.11
C GLY A 102 -12.28 -6.29 -19.28
N GLY A 103 -12.27 -6.13 -17.95
CA GLY A 103 -11.41 -6.87 -17.04
C GLY A 103 -9.98 -6.32 -16.92
N LYS A 104 -9.70 -5.18 -17.54
CA LYS A 104 -8.41 -4.49 -17.45
C LYS A 104 -8.53 -3.22 -16.61
N MET A 105 -7.44 -2.85 -15.95
CA MET A 105 -7.31 -1.63 -15.17
C MET A 105 -6.69 -0.52 -16.04
N PRO A 106 -7.44 0.53 -16.40
CA PRO A 106 -6.89 1.66 -17.13
C PRO A 106 -5.90 2.46 -16.27
N VAL A 107 -4.80 2.88 -16.89
CA VAL A 107 -3.71 3.61 -16.24
C VAL A 107 -3.44 4.93 -16.96
N PHE A 108 -3.43 6.02 -16.21
CA PHE A 108 -3.16 7.36 -16.72
C PHE A 108 -1.78 7.83 -16.26
N ILE A 109 -0.80 7.71 -17.16
CA ILE A 109 0.59 8.09 -16.90
C ILE A 109 0.75 9.60 -17.06
N SER A 110 1.36 10.25 -16.07
CA SER A 110 1.80 11.64 -16.11
C SER A 110 3.25 11.78 -15.59
N LEU A 111 3.43 11.89 -14.27
CA LEU A 111 4.74 12.02 -13.61
C LEU A 111 5.67 10.83 -13.91
N SER A 112 5.13 9.61 -13.96
CA SER A 112 5.92 8.40 -14.23
C SER A 112 6.54 8.35 -15.62
N LYS A 113 6.04 9.16 -16.56
CA LYS A 113 6.69 9.34 -17.89
C LYS A 113 7.95 10.18 -17.77
N PHE A 114 7.95 11.21 -16.91
CA PHE A 114 9.08 12.11 -16.72
C PHE A 114 10.21 11.46 -15.92
N THR A 115 9.87 10.64 -14.93
CA THR A 115 10.87 9.89 -14.14
C THR A 115 11.48 8.73 -14.90
N GLY A 116 10.86 8.30 -16.00
CA GLY A 116 11.24 7.09 -16.74
C GLY A 116 10.73 5.79 -16.14
N TYR A 117 9.91 5.85 -15.07
CA TYR A 117 9.32 4.67 -14.43
C TYR A 117 8.35 3.94 -15.36
N ALA A 118 7.47 4.67 -16.03
CA ALA A 118 6.47 4.11 -16.94
C ALA A 118 6.69 4.60 -18.38
N LYS A 119 7.09 3.69 -19.26
CA LYS A 119 7.11 3.90 -20.71
C LYS A 119 5.83 3.35 -21.34
N ALA A 120 5.34 4.00 -22.39
CA ALA A 120 4.07 3.63 -23.04
C ALA A 120 4.09 2.21 -23.65
N ASP A 121 5.28 1.68 -23.96
CA ASP A 121 5.49 0.32 -24.48
C ASP A 121 5.48 -0.77 -23.40
N ILE A 122 5.35 -0.42 -22.11
CA ILE A 122 5.26 -1.41 -21.03
C ILE A 122 3.99 -2.25 -21.17
N PHE A 123 2.87 -1.62 -21.53
CA PHE A 123 1.57 -2.30 -21.65
C PHE A 123 1.51 -3.27 -22.83
N SER A 124 2.37 -3.11 -23.84
CA SER A 124 2.48 -4.07 -24.95
C SER A 124 3.51 -5.18 -24.67
N LYS A 125 4.47 -4.95 -23.77
CA LYS A 125 5.53 -5.91 -23.40
C LYS A 125 5.16 -6.84 -22.26
N VAL A 126 4.21 -6.44 -21.41
CA VAL A 126 3.78 -7.23 -20.25
C VAL A 126 2.31 -7.58 -20.44
N ASN A 127 2.00 -8.88 -20.53
CA ASN A 127 0.61 -9.36 -20.52
C ASN A 127 0.04 -9.28 -19.09
N ASP A 128 -0.22 -8.06 -18.64
CA ASP A 128 -0.69 -7.74 -17.29
C ASP A 128 -2.16 -7.27 -17.31
N ILE A 129 -2.75 -7.08 -16.14
CA ILE A 129 -4.10 -6.55 -15.97
C ILE A 129 -4.23 -5.07 -16.35
N HIS A 130 -3.13 -4.35 -16.55
CA HIS A 130 -3.14 -2.92 -16.83
C HIS A 130 -3.23 -2.61 -18.33
N MET A 131 -3.93 -1.54 -18.68
CA MET A 131 -4.00 -0.99 -20.05
C MET A 131 -3.89 0.54 -20.02
N LEU A 132 -3.48 1.16 -21.12
CA LEU A 132 -3.40 2.62 -21.18
C LEU A 132 -4.81 3.24 -21.22
N GLY A 133 -5.07 4.20 -20.33
CA GLY A 133 -6.35 4.90 -20.24
C GLY A 133 -6.59 5.86 -21.41
N THR A 134 -7.83 5.93 -21.90
CA THR A 134 -8.22 6.76 -23.06
C THR A 134 -9.50 7.55 -22.76
N SER A 135 -10.00 8.30 -23.74
CA SER A 135 -11.28 9.03 -23.63
C SER A 135 -12.49 8.10 -23.46
N THR A 136 -12.38 6.82 -23.85
CA THR A 136 -13.47 5.84 -23.74
C THR A 136 -13.48 5.09 -22.41
N THR A 137 -12.51 5.36 -21.53
CA THR A 137 -12.39 4.73 -20.21
C THR A 137 -13.62 5.02 -19.34
N LYS A 138 -14.27 3.95 -18.87
CA LYS A 138 -15.41 4.04 -17.95
C LYS A 138 -14.94 4.16 -16.50
N PHE A 139 -15.68 4.91 -15.69
CA PHE A 139 -15.36 5.16 -14.27
C PHE A 139 -13.92 5.64 -14.05
N LYS A 140 -13.43 6.57 -14.88
CA LYS A 140 -12.04 7.07 -14.83
C LYS A 140 -11.56 7.44 -13.42
N PHE A 141 -12.41 8.04 -12.59
CA PHE A 141 -12.06 8.42 -11.22
C PHE A 141 -11.75 7.22 -10.28
N LEU A 142 -12.18 6.00 -10.64
CA LEU A 142 -11.86 4.76 -9.93
C LEU A 142 -10.62 4.05 -10.48
N THR A 143 -10.07 4.51 -11.60
CA THR A 143 -8.91 3.89 -12.28
C THR A 143 -7.59 4.42 -11.71
N ASP A 144 -6.45 3.96 -12.25
CA ASP A 144 -5.13 4.37 -11.78
C ASP A 144 -4.78 5.78 -12.31
N ILE A 145 -5.18 6.79 -11.55
CA ILE A 145 -5.04 8.21 -11.88
C ILE A 145 -4.03 8.95 -10.98
N PHE A 146 -3.70 8.40 -9.81
CA PHE A 146 -2.77 9.00 -8.87
C PHE A 146 -1.35 8.55 -9.20
N ASP A 147 -0.73 9.24 -10.16
CA ASP A 147 0.66 9.04 -10.53
C ASP A 147 1.58 9.87 -9.62
N VAL A 148 2.42 9.21 -8.82
CA VAL A 148 3.40 9.86 -7.93
C VAL A 148 4.83 9.81 -8.48
N GLY A 149 5.00 9.44 -9.76
CA GLY A 149 6.29 9.38 -10.46
C GLY A 149 7.02 8.05 -10.38
N TYR A 150 6.74 7.22 -9.38
CA TYR A 150 7.32 5.88 -9.24
C TYR A 150 6.26 4.81 -8.92
N SER A 151 4.99 5.21 -8.89
CA SER A 151 3.83 4.37 -8.66
C SER A 151 2.61 5.07 -9.24
N ILE A 152 1.67 4.31 -9.80
CA ILE A 152 0.39 4.83 -10.28
C ILE A 152 -0.68 4.04 -9.55
N MET A 153 -1.59 4.74 -8.89
CA MET A 153 -2.55 4.15 -7.97
C MET A 153 -3.97 4.61 -8.28
N SER A 154 -4.94 3.76 -7.96
CA SER A 154 -6.35 4.12 -7.90
C SER A 154 -6.74 4.66 -6.52
N ILE A 155 -7.96 5.20 -6.44
CA ILE A 155 -8.62 5.47 -5.15
C ILE A 155 -8.77 4.19 -4.31
N GLY A 156 -8.96 3.04 -4.95
CA GLY A 156 -9.08 1.75 -4.28
C GLY A 156 -7.76 1.32 -3.63
N ASP A 157 -6.63 1.53 -4.31
CA ASP A 157 -5.29 1.31 -3.73
C ASP A 157 -5.03 2.23 -2.53
N ILE A 158 -5.50 3.49 -2.57
CA ILE A 158 -5.41 4.43 -1.44
C ILE A 158 -6.23 3.91 -0.26
N LEU A 159 -7.48 3.46 -0.49
CA LEU A 159 -8.33 2.89 0.56
C LEU A 159 -7.69 1.65 1.20
N ILE A 160 -7.15 0.72 0.40
CA ILE A 160 -6.45 -0.47 0.92
C ILE A 160 -5.25 -0.05 1.80
N ARG A 161 -4.51 0.99 1.41
CA ARG A 161 -3.39 1.52 2.20
C ARG A 161 -3.84 2.07 3.56
N VAL A 162 -5.08 2.54 3.72
CA VAL A 162 -5.61 2.99 5.02
C VAL A 162 -5.56 1.88 6.08
N PHE A 163 -5.76 0.61 5.72
CA PHE A 163 -5.62 -0.51 6.65
C PHE A 163 -4.22 -0.56 7.27
N VAL A 164 -3.18 -0.52 6.43
CA VAL A 164 -1.79 -0.56 6.89
C VAL A 164 -1.48 0.65 7.77
N PHE A 165 -1.96 1.84 7.38
CA PHE A 165 -1.83 3.03 8.20
C PHE A 165 -2.44 2.86 9.60
N ILE A 166 -3.70 2.41 9.68
CA ILE A 166 -4.42 2.22 10.95
C ILE A 166 -3.65 1.25 11.85
N ILE A 167 -3.24 0.09 11.33
CA ILE A 167 -2.58 -0.93 12.15
C ILE A 167 -1.24 -0.44 12.69
N ILE A 168 -0.40 0.18 11.86
CA ILE A 168 0.91 0.69 12.30
C ILE A 168 0.73 1.81 13.33
N TYR A 169 -0.13 2.78 13.04
CA TYR A 169 -0.40 3.89 13.95
C TYR A 169 -0.91 3.38 15.31
N LYS A 170 -1.89 2.45 15.29
CA LYS A 170 -2.47 1.89 16.51
C LYS A 170 -1.53 0.98 17.28
N ALA A 171 -0.62 0.27 16.59
CA ALA A 171 0.45 -0.47 17.25
C ALA A 171 1.37 0.48 18.03
N ILE A 172 1.80 1.60 17.41
CA ILE A 172 2.64 2.60 18.08
C ILE A 172 1.92 3.21 19.28
N GLU A 173 0.65 3.60 19.10
CA GLU A 173 -0.19 4.15 20.17
C GLU A 173 -0.31 3.17 21.34
N CYS A 174 -0.64 1.90 21.08
CA CYS A 174 -0.80 0.87 22.12
C CYS A 174 0.47 0.66 22.95
N ILE A 175 1.65 0.66 22.31
CA ILE A 175 2.93 0.52 23.01
C ILE A 175 3.17 1.71 23.95
N ASN A 176 2.85 2.92 23.49
CA ASN A 176 3.08 4.15 24.26
C ASN A 176 2.11 4.30 25.45
N VAL A 177 0.85 3.90 25.28
CA VAL A 177 -0.13 3.91 26.38
C VAL A 177 0.31 2.94 27.48
N LYS A 178 0.66 1.70 27.11
CA LYS A 178 1.13 0.70 28.09
C LYS A 178 2.43 1.10 28.81
N GLU A 179 3.33 1.78 28.11
CA GLU A 179 4.56 2.29 28.72
C GLU A 179 4.24 3.37 29.76
N ASN A 180 3.30 4.28 29.48
CA ASN A 180 2.89 5.31 30.43
C ASN A 180 2.17 4.72 31.65
N ASP A 181 1.27 3.76 31.47
CA ASP A 181 0.55 3.11 32.57
C ASP A 181 1.51 2.44 33.57
N PHE A 182 2.61 1.85 33.08
CA PHE A 182 3.64 1.23 33.90
C PHE A 182 4.45 2.23 34.74
N TYR A 183 4.65 3.46 34.28
CA TYR A 183 5.34 4.51 35.06
C TYR A 183 4.42 5.27 36.02
N THR A 184 3.10 5.07 35.92
CA THR A 184 2.10 5.70 36.81
C THR A 184 1.58 4.78 37.91
N MET A 185 1.98 3.50 37.92
CA MET A 185 1.79 2.56 39.05
C MET A 185 2.98 2.61 40.01
#